data_AF-A0A538MRG8-F1
#
_entry.id   AF-A0A538MRG8-F1
#
_cell.length_a   1.000
_cell.length_b   1.000
_cell.length_c   1.000
_cell.angle_alpha   90.00
_cell.angle_beta   90.00
_cell.angle_gamma   90.00
#
_symmetry.space_group_name_H-M   'P 1'
#
loop_
_entity.id
_entity.type
_entity.pdbx_description
1 polymer ?
#
loop_
_entity_poly.entity_id
_entity_poly.type
_entity_poly.pdbx_seq_one_letter_code
_entity_poly.pdbx_strand_id
1 'polypeptide(L)' 'TQVLGVEVTVRRVDLTGSGIVAICHRERMRQAIGILDLPLPDPPPDGVEWIEAYRHWALG' A
#
# COMPACT_ATOMS: atom_id res chain seq x y z
N THR A 1 -2.56 1.00 -8.95
CA THR A 1 -3.26 1.75 -7.89
C THR A 1 -2.97 3.24 -8.06
N GLN A 2 -3.84 4.12 -7.56
CA GLN A 2 -3.65 5.56 -7.65
C GLN A 2 -3.50 6.18 -6.26
N VAL A 3 -2.40 6.88 -6.01
CA VAL A 3 -2.17 7.60 -4.76
C VAL A 3 -2.37 9.09 -5.05
N LEU A 4 -3.31 9.73 -4.36
CA LEU A 4 -3.66 11.14 -4.60
C LEU A 4 -3.96 11.45 -6.09
N GLY A 5 -4.63 10.52 -6.79
CA GLY A 5 -4.94 10.65 -8.22
C GLY A 5 -3.76 10.40 -9.17
N VAL A 6 -2.62 9.94 -8.65
CA VAL A 6 -1.43 9.61 -9.43
C VAL A 6 -1.25 8.10 -9.51
N GLU A 7 -1.19 7.56 -10.73
CA GLU A 7 -0.90 6.15 -10.94
C GLU A 7 0.52 5.79 -10.47
N VAL A 8 0.61 4.73 -9.65
CA VAL A 8 1.86 4.19 -9.15
C VAL A 8 1.87 2.66 -9.24
N THR A 9 3.06 2.09 -9.39
CA THR A 9 3.30 0.65 -9.30
C THR A 9 3.82 0.29 -7.91
N VAL A 10 3.12 -0.59 -7.20
CA VAL A 10 3.65 -1.21 -5.99
C VAL A 10 4.68 -2.27 -6.40
N ARG A 11 5.93 -2.13 -5.97
CA ARG A 11 7.02 -3.07 -6.33
C ARG A 11 7.30 -4.09 -5.23
N ARG A 12 7.08 -3.73 -3.97
CA ARG A 12 7.32 -4.58 -2.81
C ARG A 12 6.55 -4.04 -1.60
N VAL A 13 6.26 -4.94 -0.66
CA VAL A 13 5.82 -4.60 0.70
C VAL A 13 6.99 -4.86 1.65
N ASP A 14 7.23 -3.93 2.56
CA ASP A 14 8.33 -3.93 3.51
C ASP A 14 7.86 -3.69 4.94
N LEU A 15 8.66 -4.18 5.90
CA LEU A 15 8.53 -3.87 7.32
C LEU A 15 9.59 -2.84 7.71
N THR A 16 9.15 -1.81 8.41
CA THR A 16 9.99 -0.72 8.92
C THR A 16 9.76 -0.55 10.42
N GLY A 17 10.56 0.30 11.08
CA GLY A 17 10.35 0.62 12.49
C GLY A 17 9.00 1.30 12.78
N SER A 18 8.34 1.87 11.77
CA SER A 18 7.02 2.51 11.87
C SER A 18 5.87 1.62 11.37
N GLY A 19 6.12 0.35 11.02
CA GLY A 19 5.10 -0.59 10.54
C GLY A 19 5.29 -1.03 9.09
N ILE A 20 4.21 -1.53 8.48
CA ILE A 20 4.20 -2.09 7.12
C ILE A 20 4.04 -0.98 6.09
N VAL A 21 4.90 -0.97 5.07
CA VAL A 21 4.88 0.01 3.97
C VAL A 21 4.86 -0.67 2.61
N ALA A 22 4.22 -0.04 1.63
CA ALA A 22 4.36 -0.36 0.22
C ALA A 22 5.42 0.54 -0.42
N ILE A 23 6.36 -0.06 -1.14
CA ILE A 23 7.34 0.66 -1.95
C ILE A 23 6.74 0.89 -3.34
N CYS A 24 6.31 2.13 -3.58
CA CYS A 24 5.65 2.57 -4.80
C CYS A 24 6.64 3.29 -5.72
N HIS A 25 6.52 3.02 -7.02
CA HIS A 25 7.32 3.63 -8.07
C HIS A 25 6.44 4.36 -9.07
N ARG A 26 6.93 5.51 -9.54
CA ARG A 26 6.46 6.20 -10.73
C ARG A 26 7.66 6.77 -11.45
N GLU A 27 7.94 6.29 -12.66
CA GLU A 27 9.12 6.71 -13.43
C GLU A 27 10.41 6.61 -12.58
N ARG A 28 11.08 7.74 -12.31
CA ARG A 28 12.30 7.83 -11.48
C ARG A 28 12.01 8.03 -9.99
N MET A 29 10.76 8.28 -9.63
CA MET A 29 10.36 8.48 -8.24
C MET A 29 10.12 7.15 -7.55
N ARG A 30 10.62 7.06 -6.32
CA ARG A 30 10.39 5.96 -5.38
C ARG A 30 9.88 6.55 -4.06
N GLN A 31 8.79 6.02 -3.55
CA GLN A 31 8.18 6.47 -2.30
C GLN A 31 7.72 5.27 -1.48
N ALA A 32 7.96 5.30 -0.17
CA ALA A 32 7.33 4.39 0.78
C ALA A 32 6.01 5.01 1.25
N ILE A 33 4.93 4.23 1.19
CA ILE A 33 3.58 4.62 1.62
C ILE A 33 3.14 3.63 2.69
N GLY A 34 2.60 4.11 3.81
CA GLY A 34 2.05 3.24 4.84
C GLY A 34 0.98 2.32 4.23
N ILE A 35 0.98 1.04 4.58
CA ILE A 35 0.04 0.10 3.96
C ILE A 35 -1.43 0.47 4.23
N LEU A 36 -1.69 1.13 5.36
CA LEU A 36 -3.02 1.60 5.75
C LEU A 36 -3.47 2.80 4.90
N ASP A 37 -2.51 3.66 4.49
CA ASP A 37 -2.74 4.84 3.66
C ASP A 37 -2.75 4.52 2.16
N LEU A 38 -2.37 3.30 1.78
CA LEU A 38 -2.37 2.88 0.37
C LEU A 38 -3.81 2.57 -0.08
N PRO A 39 -4.38 3.35 -1.01
CA PRO A 39 -5.67 3.02 -1.60
C PRO A 39 -5.57 1.70 -2.39
N LEU A 40 -6.58 0.87 -2.23
CA LEU A 40 -6.73 -0.35 -3.01
C LEU A 40 -7.44 -0.02 -4.33
N PRO A 41 -7.02 -0.63 -5.46
CA PRO A 41 -7.77 -0.49 -6.71
C PRO A 41 -9.12 -1.18 -6.61
N ASP A 42 -10.05 -0.82 -7.51
CA ASP A 42 -11.31 -1.52 -7.73
C ASP A 42 -11.31 -2.07 -9.17
N PRO A 43 -11.37 -3.40 -9.37
CA PRO A 43 -11.43 -4.44 -8.33
C PRO A 43 -10.10 -4.60 -7.56
N PRO A 44 -10.15 -5.11 -6.30
CA PRO A 44 -8.96 -5.37 -5.52
C PRO A 44 -8.10 -6.49 -6.12
N PRO A 45 -6.78 -6.48 -5.88
CA PRO A 45 -5.89 -7.55 -6.32
C PRO A 45 -6.09 -8.81 -5.49
N ASP A 46 -5.73 -9.96 -6.06
CA ASP A 46 -5.67 -11.22 -5.33
C ASP A 46 -4.75 -11.11 -4.10
N GLY A 47 -5.17 -11.69 -2.97
CA GLY A 47 -4.40 -11.68 -1.75
C GLY A 47 -4.47 -10.36 -0.98
N VAL A 48 -5.50 -9.53 -1.19
CA VAL A 48 -5.69 -8.28 -0.45
C VAL A 48 -6.17 -8.46 1.00
N GLU A 49 -6.67 -9.65 1.33
CA GLU A 49 -7.40 -9.93 2.57
C GLU A 49 -6.56 -9.67 3.82
N TRP A 50 -5.23 -9.83 3.73
CA TRP A 50 -4.33 -9.52 4.85
C TRP A 50 -4.26 -8.02 5.14
N ILE A 51 -4.39 -7.16 4.13
CA ILE A 51 -4.40 -5.69 4.30
C ILE A 51 -5.68 -5.29 5.03
N GLU A 52 -6.81 -5.89 4.67
CA GLU A 52 -8.10 -5.66 5.35
C GLU A 52 -8.06 -6.14 6.80
N ALA A 53 -7.54 -7.36 7.05
CA ALA A 53 -7.37 -7.88 8.40
C ALA A 53 -6.43 -6.98 9.23
N TYR A 54 -5.35 -6.49 8.64
CA TYR A 54 -4.41 -5.58 9.30
C TYR A 54 -5.04 -4.21 9.59
N ARG A 55 -5.86 -3.66 8.67
CA ARG A 55 -6.65 -2.44 8.91
C ARG A 55 -7.58 -2.61 10.10
N HIS A 56 -8.30 -3.72 10.17
CA HIS A 56 -9.17 -4.02 11.31
C HIS A 56 -8.40 -4.13 12.63
N TRP A 57 -7.22 -4.75 12.62
CA TRP A 57 -6.38 -4.87 13.81
C TRP A 57 -5.77 -3.52 14.24
N ALA A 58 -5.31 -2.70 13.29
CA ALA A 58 -4.60 -1.45 13.60
C ALA A 58 -5.53 -0.27 13.95
N LEU A 59 -6.79 -0.30 13.50
CA LEU A 59 -7.81 0.73 13.74
C LEU A 59 -8.82 0.33 14.82
N GLY A 60 -8.80 -0.92 15.29
CA GLY A 60 -9.59 -1.42 16.42
C GLY A 60 -8.92 -1.13 17.75
#